data_AF-A0AA97DYI6-F1
#
_entry.id   AF-A0AA97DYI6-F1
#
_cell.length_a   1.000
_cell.length_b   1.000
_cell.length_c   1.000
_cell.angle_alpha   90.00
_cell.angle_beta   90.00
_cell.angle_gamma   90.00
#
_symmetry.space_group_name_H-M   'P 1'
#
loop_
_entity.id
_entity.type
_entity.pdbx_description
1 polymer ?
#
loop_
_entity_poly.entity_id
_entity_poly.type
_entity_poly.pdbx_seq_one_letter_code
_entity_poly.pdbx_strand_id
1 'polypeptide(L)'
;MDVVGAKSETLSVKALNDYSALVPVQDGYEHDVILAMDMNGKAMRVRDKEPLFILYPFDQDASLNNEVIYNRSVWQIKSINVE
;
A
#
# COMPACT_ATOMS: atom_id res chain seq x y z
N MET A 1 -3.30 10.33 -6.45
CA MET A 1 -2.28 10.36 -7.53
C MET A 1 -2.23 11.69 -8.26
N ASP A 2 -3.33 12.44 -8.31
CA ASP A 2 -3.38 13.81 -8.88
C ASP A 2 -2.35 14.79 -8.28
N VAL A 3 -1.94 14.59 -7.03
CA VAL A 3 -0.98 15.47 -6.36
C VAL A 3 0.47 15.21 -6.80
N VAL A 4 0.78 14.02 -7.32
CA VAL A 4 2.16 13.58 -7.62
C VAL A 4 2.47 13.57 -9.12
N GLY A 5 1.47 13.77 -9.99
CA GLY A 5 1.66 13.88 -11.45
C GLY A 5 2.27 12.62 -12.09
N ALA A 6 2.08 11.45 -11.48
CA ALA A 6 2.63 10.19 -11.96
C ALA A 6 2.04 9.84 -13.35
N LYS A 7 2.88 9.87 -14.40
CA LYS A 7 2.57 9.36 -15.75
C LYS A 7 2.90 7.88 -15.95
N SER A 8 3.47 7.30 -14.92
CA SER A 8 3.91 5.92 -14.84
C SER A 8 2.75 5.01 -14.47
N GLU A 9 2.78 3.78 -14.97
CA GLU A 9 1.74 2.78 -14.72
C GLU A 9 1.96 2.02 -13.40
N THR A 10 3.12 2.17 -12.74
CA THR A 10 3.51 1.33 -11.59
C THR A 10 4.22 2.11 -10.48
N LEU A 11 3.89 1.78 -9.24
CA LEU A 11 4.54 2.25 -8.02
C LEU A 11 5.47 1.18 -7.48
N SER A 12 6.70 1.57 -7.16
CA SER A 12 7.66 0.75 -6.42
C SER A 12 7.56 1.08 -4.93
N VAL A 13 6.98 0.15 -4.17
CA VAL A 13 6.76 0.30 -2.73
C VAL A 13 7.84 -0.48 -2.00
N LYS A 14 8.58 0.17 -1.10
CA LYS A 14 9.65 -0.45 -0.32
C LYS A 14 9.39 -0.35 1.18
N ALA A 15 9.54 -1.46 1.88
CA ALA A 15 9.42 -1.59 3.33
C ALA A 15 10.76 -1.43 4.06
N LEU A 16 10.69 -1.29 5.39
CA LEU A 16 11.86 -1.20 6.26
C LEU A 16 12.71 -2.47 6.34
N ASN A 17 12.10 -3.64 6.10
CA ASN A 17 12.78 -4.94 6.04
C ASN A 17 13.36 -5.25 4.65
N ASP A 18 13.51 -4.23 3.81
CA ASP A 18 13.94 -4.30 2.40
C ASP A 18 13.00 -5.11 1.48
N TYR A 19 11.82 -5.53 1.95
CA TYR A 19 10.77 -6.05 1.07
C TYR A 19 10.31 -4.96 0.10
N SER A 20 10.04 -5.33 -1.15
CA SER A 20 9.52 -4.42 -2.16
C SER A 20 8.48 -5.09 -3.03
N ALA A 21 7.43 -4.34 -3.38
CA ALA A 21 6.41 -4.78 -4.30
C ALA A 21 6.14 -3.70 -5.36
N LEU A 22 5.87 -4.16 -6.58
CA LEU A 22 5.37 -3.32 -7.66
C LEU A 22 3.84 -3.32 -7.62
N VAL A 23 3.28 -2.14 -7.40
CA VAL A 23 1.84 -1.91 -7.30
C VAL A 23 1.39 -1.09 -8.51
N PRO A 24 0.54 -1.62 -9.40
CA PRO A 24 0.00 -0.84 -10.49
C PRO A 24 -0.71 0.40 -9.95
N VAL A 25 -0.51 1.53 -10.61
CA VAL A 25 -1.20 2.78 -10.28
C VAL A 25 -2.73 2.59 -10.38
N GLN A 26 -3.16 1.76 -11.33
CA GLN A 26 -4.56 1.43 -11.57
C GLN A 26 -5.25 0.80 -10.35
N ASP A 27 -4.53 0.01 -9.54
CA ASP A 27 -5.09 -0.61 -8.33
C ASP A 27 -5.63 0.47 -7.36
N GLY A 28 -4.97 1.63 -7.29
CA GLY A 28 -5.42 2.77 -6.48
C GLY A 28 -6.72 3.43 -6.95
N TYR A 29 -7.10 3.24 -8.22
CA TYR A 29 -8.37 3.73 -8.78
C TYR A 29 -9.46 2.66 -8.78
N GLU A 30 -9.11 1.39 -8.91
CA GLU A 30 -10.06 0.28 -9.07
C GLU A 30 -10.44 -0.39 -7.75
N HIS A 31 -9.56 -0.38 -6.76
CA HIS A 31 -9.70 -1.21 -5.57
C HIS A 31 -9.71 -0.41 -4.26
N ASP A 32 -9.96 0.90 -4.28
CA ASP A 32 -9.97 1.76 -3.09
C ASP A 32 -8.80 1.48 -2.13
N VAL A 33 -7.59 1.34 -2.71
CA VAL A 33 -6.39 1.01 -1.93
C VAL A 33 -6.12 2.10 -0.90
N ILE A 34 -6.00 1.71 0.36
CA ILE A 34 -5.77 2.65 1.45
C ILE A 34 -4.31 2.64 1.90
N LEU A 35 -3.83 3.83 2.23
CA LEU A 35 -2.60 4.02 3.00
C LEU A 35 -3.00 4.20 4.47
N ALA A 36 -2.93 3.12 5.24
CA ALA A 36 -3.37 3.12 6.62
C ALA A 36 -2.25 3.59 7.56
N MET A 37 -2.60 4.51 8.48
CA MET A 37 -1.79 4.93 9.63
C MET A 37 -2.43 4.58 10.98
N ASP A 38 -3.70 4.16 10.94
CA ASP A 38 -4.48 3.69 12.08
C ASP A 38 -4.81 2.21 11.93
N MET A 39 -4.88 1.49 13.04
CA MET A 39 -5.33 0.09 13.06
C MET A 39 -6.38 -0.08 14.15
N ASN A 40 -7.53 -0.66 13.79
CA ASN A 40 -8.67 -0.86 14.70
C ASN A 40 -9.13 0.45 15.38
N GLY A 41 -9.19 1.55 14.63
CA GLY A 41 -9.63 2.86 15.12
C GLY A 41 -8.68 3.51 16.14
N LYS A 42 -7.44 3.00 16.27
CA LYS A 42 -6.40 3.59 17.11
C LYS A 42 -5.20 3.94 16.25
N ALA A 43 -4.68 5.15 16.44
CA ALA A 43 -3.39 5.54 15.88
C ALA A 43 -2.33 4.52 16.26
N MET A 44 -1.66 3.97 15.24
CA MET A 44 -0.59 3.02 15.47
C MET A 44 0.57 3.75 16.15
N ARG A 45 1.01 3.22 17.30
CA ARG A 45 2.01 3.90 18.14
C ARG A 45 3.32 4.03 17.36
N VAL A 46 3.73 5.27 17.16
CA VAL A 46 4.93 5.71 16.40
C VAL A 46 6.25 5.23 17.01
N ARG A 47 6.24 4.56 18.17
CA ARG A 47 7.40 4.55 19.08
C ARG A 47 8.61 3.77 18.56
N ASP A 48 8.46 2.85 17.60
CA ASP A 48 9.57 2.00 17.13
C ASP A 48 9.68 1.79 15.60
N LYS A 49 9.06 2.66 14.78
CA LYS A 49 9.21 2.85 13.30
C LYS A 49 7.89 2.71 12.51
N GLU A 50 7.55 3.82 11.83
CA GLU A 50 6.71 4.00 10.62
C GLU A 50 5.51 3.04 10.46
N PRO A 51 4.31 3.44 10.91
CA PRO A 51 3.09 2.64 10.80
C PRO A 51 2.38 2.85 9.45
N LEU A 52 3.11 2.81 8.34
CA LEU A 52 2.53 2.99 7.01
C LEU A 52 2.29 1.64 6.34
N PHE A 53 1.05 1.42 5.92
CA PHE A 53 0.59 0.18 5.29
C PHE A 53 -0.17 0.49 4.02
N ILE A 54 0.14 -0.22 2.94
CA ILE A 54 -0.74 -0.30 1.77
C ILE A 54 -1.62 -1.53 1.98
N LEU A 55 -2.93 -1.31 1.99
CA LEU A 55 -3.91 -2.36 2.19
C LEU A 55 -5.03 -2.25 1.16
N TYR A 56 -5.44 -3.41 0.64
CA TYR A 56 -6.62 -3.55 -0.20
C TYR A 56 -7.84 -3.85 0.70
N PRO A 57 -9.06 -3.45 0.30
CA PRO A 57 -10.28 -3.71 1.05
C PRO A 57 -10.73 -5.17 0.85
N PHE A 58 -9.95 -6.11 1.39
CA PHE A 58 -10.17 -7.56 1.28
C PHE A 58 -11.55 -8.03 1.77
N ASP A 59 -12.19 -7.24 2.63
CA ASP A 59 -13.53 -7.49 3.16
C ASP A 59 -14.66 -7.04 2.21
N GLN A 60 -14.39 -6.11 1.29
CA GLN A 60 -15.37 -5.58 0.34
C GLN A 60 -15.42 -6.40 -0.96
N ASP A 61 -14.30 -6.99 -1.38
CA ASP A 61 -14.24 -7.79 -2.61
C ASP A 61 -13.43 -9.08 -2.42
N ALA A 62 -14.10 -10.22 -2.60
CA ALA A 62 -13.49 -11.54 -2.50
C ALA A 62 -12.48 -11.83 -3.61
N SER A 63 -12.55 -11.13 -4.75
CA SER A 63 -11.59 -11.25 -5.86
C SER A 63 -10.16 -10.84 -5.45
N LEU A 64 -10.06 -9.98 -4.43
CA LEU A 64 -8.80 -9.49 -3.88
C LEU A 64 -8.09 -10.53 -3.00
N ASN A 65 -8.76 -11.62 -2.61
CA ASN A 65 -8.17 -12.68 -1.77
C ASN A 65 -7.30 -13.65 -2.60
N ASN A 66 -6.22 -13.11 -3.15
CA ASN A 66 -5.26 -13.87 -3.95
C ASN A 66 -3.83 -13.46 -3.62
N GLU A 67 -2.88 -14.33 -3.96
CA GLU A 67 -1.46 -14.17 -3.62
C GLU A 67 -0.84 -12.89 -4.20
N VAL A 68 -1.29 -12.44 -5.38
CA VAL A 68 -0.78 -11.22 -6.02
C VAL A 68 -1.12 -10.00 -5.18
N ILE A 69 -2.36 -9.86 -4.74
CA ILE A 69 -2.81 -8.72 -3.93
C ILE A 69 -2.22 -8.76 -2.51
N TYR A 70 -2.06 -9.96 -1.93
CA TYR A 70 -1.36 -10.11 -0.66
C TYR A 70 0.10 -9.67 -0.76
N ASN A 71 0.81 -10.03 -1.83
CA ASN A 71 2.18 -9.56 -2.07
C ASN A 71 2.27 -8.04 -2.30
N ARG A 72 1.23 -7.43 -2.89
CA ARG A 72 1.14 -5.97 -3.06
C ARG A 72 0.80 -5.22 -1.77
N SER A 73 0.36 -5.92 -0.72
CA SER A 73 0.02 -5.32 0.58
C SER A 73 1.27 -5.19 1.45
N VAL A 74 1.92 -4.03 1.38
CA VAL A 74 3.21 -3.80 2.02
C VAL A 74 3.04 -3.17 3.41
N TRP A 75 3.73 -3.75 4.38
CA TRP A 75 3.74 -3.31 5.78
C TRP A 75 5.03 -2.57 6.08
N GLN A 76 4.97 -1.57 6.97
CA GLN A 76 6.13 -0.75 7.36
C GLN A 76 6.81 -0.07 6.16
N ILE A 77 6.00 0.62 5.34
CA ILE A 77 6.48 1.30 4.14
C ILE A 77 7.47 2.40 4.53
N LYS A 78 8.64 2.37 3.87
CA LYS A 78 9.73 3.33 3.99
C LYS A 78 9.70 4.37 2.87
N SER A 79 9.36 3.95 1.66
CA SER A 79 9.33 4.82 0.48
C SER A 79 8.42 4.25 -0.60
N ILE A 80 7.76 5.15 -1.33
CA ILE A 80 7.01 4.84 -2.55
C ILE A 80 7.62 5.68 -3.66
N ASN A 81 8.09 5.03 -4.71
CA ASN A 81 8.63 5.70 -5.89
C ASN A 81 7.74 5.41 -7.10
N VAL A 82 7.65 6.37 -8.00
CA VAL A 82 6.96 6.26 -9.28
C VAL A 82 8.00 5.85 -10.32
N GLU A 83 7.77 4.78 -11.09
CA GLU A 83 8.71 4.26 -12.10
C GLU A 83 8.35 4.63 -13.54
#